data_AF-A0A9C9N2T6-F1
#
_entry.id   AF-A0A9C9N2T6-F1
#
_cell.length_a   1.000
_cell.length_b   1.000
_cell.length_c   1.000
_cell.angle_alpha   90.00
_cell.angle_beta   90.00
_cell.angle_gamma   90.00
#
_symmetry.space_group_name_H-M   'P 1'
#
loop_
_entity.id
_entity.type
_entity.pdbx_description
1 polymer ?
#
loop_
_entity_poly.entity_id
_entity_poly.type
_entity_poly.pdbx_seq_one_letter_code
_entity_poly.pdbx_strand_id
1 'polypeptide(L)'
;MKENRKSSFANLLWVILLVGIVVFGGYLRTLGMDWDDGEYLHPDERFLTFVVSSIQPNENSRDFFNTQLSTMNPGNVGYRFYVYGTLPLFVNRFVSDFLSSSGLDKILLGREATGWNMYLTGRYISAVLDT
;
A
#
# COMPACT_ATOMS: atom_id res chain seq x y z
N MET A 1 6.93 -34.94 -36.09
CA MET A 1 6.21 -33.69 -35.77
C MET A 1 5.15 -33.79 -34.64
N LYS A 2 4.79 -34.97 -34.08
CA LYS A 2 3.76 -35.09 -33.03
C LYS A 2 4.25 -34.91 -31.57
N GLU A 3 5.55 -35.07 -31.30
CA GLU A 3 6.08 -34.97 -29.93
C GLU A 3 6.05 -33.56 -29.32
N ASN A 4 6.25 -32.50 -30.13
CA ASN A 4 6.29 -31.12 -29.63
C ASN A 4 4.95 -30.61 -29.05
N ARG A 5 3.81 -31.17 -29.48
CA ARG A 5 2.48 -30.68 -29.05
C ARG A 5 2.12 -31.08 -27.62
N LYS A 6 2.57 -32.26 -27.15
CA LYS A 6 2.34 -32.72 -25.78
C LYS A 6 3.17 -31.92 -24.76
N SER A 7 4.42 -31.61 -25.10
CA SER A 7 5.30 -30.76 -24.28
C SER A 7 4.72 -29.35 -24.12
N SER A 8 4.23 -28.75 -25.21
CA SER A 8 3.61 -27.41 -25.16
C SER A 8 2.36 -27.35 -24.26
N PHE A 9 1.52 -28.39 -24.27
CA PHE A 9 0.33 -28.43 -23.41
C PHE A 9 0.69 -28.60 -21.92
N ALA A 10 1.66 -29.47 -21.61
CA ALA A 10 2.15 -29.62 -20.24
C ALA A 10 2.77 -28.32 -19.73
N ASN A 11 3.57 -27.62 -20.55
CA ASN A 11 4.13 -26.33 -20.19
C ASN A 11 3.05 -25.27 -19.96
N LEU A 12 2.01 -25.23 -20.81
CA LEU A 12 0.87 -24.33 -20.61
C LEU A 12 0.13 -24.65 -19.29
N LEU A 13 -0.09 -25.93 -18.98
CA LEU A 13 -0.69 -26.35 -17.72
C LEU A 13 0.14 -25.90 -16.52
N TRP A 14 1.47 -26.08 -16.57
CA TRP A 14 2.37 -25.61 -15.52
C TRP A 14 2.31 -24.10 -15.32
N VAL A 15 2.32 -23.33 -16.41
CA VAL A 15 2.19 -21.87 -16.34
C VAL A 15 0.86 -21.48 -15.70
N ILE A 16 -0.25 -22.11 -16.12
CA ILE A 16 -1.58 -21.86 -15.54
C ILE A 16 -1.61 -22.19 -14.05
N LEU A 17 -1.04 -23.33 -13.64
CA LEU A 17 -0.99 -23.73 -12.23
C LEU A 17 -0.14 -22.76 -11.39
N LEU A 18 1.02 -22.34 -11.89
CA LEU A 18 1.89 -21.38 -11.19
C LEU A 18 1.22 -20.01 -11.06
N VAL A 19 0.62 -19.50 -12.14
CA VAL A 19 -0.18 -18.27 -12.10
C VAL A 19 -1.35 -18.43 -11.12
N GLY A 20 -2.03 -19.58 -11.15
CA GLY A 20 -3.13 -19.89 -10.24
C GLY A 20 -2.69 -19.86 -8.77
N ILE A 21 -1.53 -20.41 -8.44
CA ILE A 21 -0.97 -20.38 -7.07
C ILE A 21 -0.67 -18.94 -6.65
N VAL A 22 -0.05 -18.13 -7.50
CA VAL A 22 0.27 -16.72 -7.18
C VAL A 22 -1.01 -15.91 -6.97
N VAL A 23 -2.00 -16.05 -7.85
CA VAL A 23 -3.30 -15.36 -7.72
C VAL A 23 -4.04 -15.82 -6.47
N PHE A 24 -4.05 -17.12 -6.20
CA PHE A 24 -4.71 -17.67 -5.02
C PHE A 24 -4.03 -17.21 -3.72
N GLY A 25 -2.70 -17.24 -3.65
CA GLY A 25 -1.94 -16.71 -2.52
C GLY A 25 -2.18 -15.21 -2.31
N GLY A 26 -2.20 -14.43 -3.39
CA GLY A 26 -2.54 -13.01 -3.35
C GLY A 26 -3.96 -12.76 -2.85
N TYR A 27 -4.94 -13.56 -3.29
CA TYR A 27 -6.31 -13.48 -2.80
C TYR A 27 -6.38 -13.72 -1.29
N LEU A 28 -5.77 -14.81 -0.79
CA LEU A 28 -5.75 -15.11 0.64
C LEU A 28 -5.13 -13.99 1.48
N ARG A 29 -4.11 -13.30 0.96
CA ARG A 29 -3.45 -12.17 1.64
C ARG A 29 -4.34 -10.93 1.76
N THR A 30 -5.37 -10.82 0.93
CA THR A 30 -6.37 -9.73 0.98
C THR A 30 -7.63 -10.08 1.77
N LEU A 31 -7.72 -11.28 2.35
CA LEU A 31 -8.85 -11.65 3.19
C LEU A 31 -8.70 -11.05 4.59
N GLY A 32 -9.79 -10.45 5.10
CA GLY A 32 -9.80 -9.90 6.45
C GLY A 32 -8.87 -8.70 6.64
N MET A 33 -8.66 -7.88 5.61
CA MET A 33 -7.77 -6.72 5.69
C MET A 33 -8.19 -5.68 6.73
N ASP A 34 -9.48 -5.61 7.06
CA ASP A 34 -10.04 -4.76 8.11
C ASP A 34 -10.46 -5.59 9.33
N TRP A 35 -9.61 -6.54 9.74
CA TRP A 35 -9.92 -7.47 10.83
C TRP A 35 -10.11 -6.78 12.20
N ASP A 36 -9.56 -5.58 12.38
CA ASP A 36 -9.62 -4.77 13.60
C ASP A 36 -10.67 -3.66 13.54
N ASP A 37 -11.47 -3.56 12.47
CA ASP A 37 -12.58 -2.59 12.30
C ASP A 37 -12.18 -1.13 12.56
N GLY A 38 -10.92 -0.79 12.28
CA GLY A 38 -10.34 0.53 12.54
C GLY A 38 -10.07 0.85 14.02
N GLU A 39 -9.84 -0.15 14.87
CA GLU A 39 -9.40 0.03 16.26
C GLU A 39 -7.88 0.27 16.40
N TYR A 40 -7.10 0.13 15.31
CA TYR A 40 -5.65 0.39 15.28
C TYR A 40 -4.88 -0.37 16.37
N LEU A 41 -5.18 -1.67 16.49
CA LEU A 41 -4.67 -2.52 17.57
C LEU A 41 -3.15 -2.72 17.48
N HIS A 42 -2.60 -2.72 16.26
CA HIS A 42 -1.16 -2.84 16.05
C HIS A 42 -0.45 -1.50 16.27
N PRO A 43 0.46 -1.40 17.26
CA PRO A 43 1.06 -0.13 17.66
C PRO A 43 1.99 0.47 16.61
N ASP A 44 2.68 -0.36 15.83
CA ASP A 44 3.54 0.02 14.72
C ASP A 44 2.74 0.50 13.51
N GLU A 45 1.68 -0.22 13.13
CA GLU A 45 0.77 0.22 12.07
C GLU A 45 0.09 1.54 12.42
N ARG A 46 -0.36 1.68 13.67
CA ARG A 46 -0.91 2.94 14.19
C ARG A 46 0.11 4.07 14.08
N PHE A 47 1.36 3.82 14.47
CA PHE A 47 2.43 4.80 14.33
C PHE A 47 2.67 5.20 12.85
N LEU A 48 2.74 4.23 11.94
CA LEU A 48 2.89 4.51 10.50
C LEU A 48 1.71 5.33 9.97
N THR A 49 0.50 4.99 10.38
CA THR A 49 -0.72 5.72 10.01
C THR A 49 -0.66 7.17 10.47
N PHE A 50 -0.21 7.41 11.70
CA PHE A 50 -0.04 8.75 12.24
C PHE A 50 1.00 9.56 11.47
N VAL A 51 2.10 8.93 11.06
CA VAL A 51 3.13 9.59 10.25
C VAL A 51 2.59 9.95 8.86
N VAL A 52 1.94 8.99 8.18
CA VAL A 52 1.38 9.16 6.83
C VAL A 52 0.30 10.24 6.82
N SER A 53 -0.55 10.29 7.85
CA SER A 53 -1.62 11.28 7.96
C SER A 53 -1.11 12.68 8.28
N SER A 54 0.06 12.79 8.92
CA SER A 54 0.64 14.07 9.35
C SER A 54 1.51 14.76 8.30
N ILE A 55 2.16 14.00 7.40
CA ILE A 55 2.87 14.62 6.26
C ILE A 55 1.87 15.28 5.30
N GLN A 56 2.27 16.24 4.48
CA GLN A 56 1.38 16.81 3.45
C GLN A 56 2.19 17.23 2.21
N PRO A 57 1.63 17.10 0.99
CA PRO A 57 2.26 17.65 -0.20
C PRO A 57 2.57 19.15 -0.02
N ASN A 58 3.80 19.54 -0.33
CA ASN A 58 4.22 20.94 -0.24
C ASN A 58 3.49 21.80 -1.28
N GLU A 59 3.14 23.04 -0.92
CA GLU A 59 2.55 24.02 -1.86
C GLU A 59 3.50 24.30 -3.04
N ASN A 60 4.81 24.43 -2.75
CA ASN A 60 5.84 24.57 -3.77
C ASN A 60 6.59 23.24 -3.96
N SER A 61 6.72 22.80 -5.21
CA SER A 61 7.48 21.60 -5.56
C SER A 61 8.97 21.67 -5.20
N ARG A 62 9.53 22.88 -5.05
CA ARG A 62 10.92 23.09 -4.59
C ARG A 62 11.11 22.75 -3.13
N ASP A 63 10.08 22.97 -2.30
CA ASP A 63 10.17 22.72 -0.86
C ASP A 63 10.22 21.23 -0.56
N PHE A 64 9.74 20.38 -1.47
CA PHE A 64 9.93 18.93 -1.39
C PHE A 64 11.41 18.52 -1.30
N PHE A 65 12.28 19.19 -2.07
CA PHE A 65 13.72 18.92 -2.07
C PHE A 65 14.46 19.65 -0.94
N ASN A 66 13.78 20.55 -0.22
CA ASN A 66 14.33 21.22 0.94
C ASN A 66 14.01 20.43 2.21
N THR A 67 14.97 19.63 2.67
CA THR A 67 14.82 18.78 3.86
C THR A 67 14.39 19.54 5.12
N GLN A 68 14.75 20.82 5.26
CA GLN A 68 14.43 21.63 6.45
C GLN A 68 13.00 22.18 6.44
N LEU A 69 12.42 22.38 5.25
CA LEU A 69 11.10 23.00 5.09
C LEU A 69 10.02 22.01 4.60
N SER A 70 10.41 20.86 4.05
CA SER A 70 9.45 19.92 3.47
C SER A 70 8.46 19.41 4.50
N THR A 71 7.16 19.61 4.28
CA THR A 71 6.06 19.01 5.05
C THR A 71 5.92 17.51 4.73
N MET A 72 6.56 17.04 3.66
CA MET A 72 6.69 15.62 3.34
C MET A 72 7.81 14.94 4.15
N ASN A 73 8.66 15.68 4.86
CA ASN A 73 9.65 15.09 5.76
C ASN A 73 9.02 14.81 7.13
N PRO A 74 8.93 13.54 7.58
CA PRO A 74 8.39 13.18 8.90
C PRO A 74 9.01 13.96 10.06
N GLY A 75 10.30 14.28 9.97
CA GLY A 75 11.00 15.05 10.99
C GLY A 75 10.46 16.46 11.19
N ASN A 76 9.88 17.07 10.15
CA ASN A 76 9.31 18.42 10.18
C ASN A 76 7.85 18.44 10.63
N VAL A 77 7.20 17.27 10.73
CA VAL A 77 5.81 17.11 11.20
C VAL A 77 5.73 16.34 12.53
N GLY A 78 6.81 16.35 13.32
CA GLY A 78 6.84 15.81 14.68
C GLY A 78 7.31 14.37 14.83
N TYR A 79 7.68 13.68 13.74
CA TYR A 79 8.08 12.27 13.72
C TYR A 79 9.57 12.10 13.38
N ARG A 80 10.45 12.75 14.16
CA ARG A 80 11.92 12.70 13.96
C ARG A 80 12.53 11.30 14.11
N PHE A 81 11.83 10.38 14.77
CA PHE A 81 12.27 8.99 14.97
C PHE A 81 11.81 8.03 13.86
N TYR A 82 11.17 8.53 12.79
CA TYR A 82 10.76 7.70 11.66
C TYR A 82 11.98 7.22 10.86
N VAL A 83 12.17 5.90 10.75
CA VAL A 83 13.39 5.29 10.17
C VAL A 83 13.13 4.33 8.99
N TYR A 84 11.88 4.17 8.56
CA TYR A 84 11.48 3.16 7.56
C TYR A 84 11.70 3.58 6.09
N GLY A 85 12.32 4.74 5.86
CA GLY A 85 12.53 5.31 4.54
C GLY A 85 11.29 6.05 3.99
N THR A 86 11.52 7.06 3.16
CA THR A 86 10.44 7.94 2.68
C THR A 86 9.68 7.40 1.47
N LEU A 87 10.23 6.45 0.72
CA LEU A 87 9.55 5.92 -0.46
C LEU A 87 8.24 5.18 -0.11
N PRO A 88 8.21 4.18 0.80
CA PRO A 88 6.97 3.51 1.18
C PRO A 88 5.94 4.48 1.76
N LEU A 89 6.42 5.44 2.56
CA LEU A 89 5.62 6.51 3.13
C LEU A 89 4.90 7.35 2.06
N PHE A 90 5.65 7.77 1.04
CA PHE A 90 5.12 8.59 -0.05
C PHE A 90 4.14 7.80 -0.91
N VAL A 91 4.46 6.53 -1.23
CA VAL A 91 3.55 5.66 -1.98
C VAL A 91 2.22 5.53 -1.24
N ASN A 92 2.24 5.22 0.07
CA ASN A 92 1.00 5.11 0.83
C ASN A 92 0.22 6.43 0.85
N ARG A 93 0.92 7.55 1.07
CA ARG A 93 0.29 8.88 1.08
C ARG A 93 -0.40 9.20 -0.25
N PHE A 94 0.34 9.12 -1.35
CA PHE A 94 -0.19 9.50 -2.67
C PHE A 94 -1.28 8.55 -3.16
N VAL A 95 -1.15 7.24 -2.93
CA VAL A 95 -2.18 6.27 -3.30
C VAL A 95 -3.44 6.52 -2.48
N SER A 96 -3.32 6.77 -1.17
CA SER A 96 -4.47 7.03 -0.32
C SER A 96 -5.19 8.34 -0.71
N ASP A 97 -4.43 9.41 -0.98
CA ASP A 97 -5.00 10.68 -1.46
C ASP A 97 -5.70 10.50 -2.82
N PHE A 98 -5.10 9.74 -3.73
CA PHE A 98 -5.69 9.42 -5.03
C PHE A 98 -7.00 8.63 -4.89
N LEU A 99 -7.01 7.57 -4.07
CA LEU A 99 -8.20 6.75 -3.85
C LEU A 99 -9.35 7.54 -3.22
N SER A 100 -9.03 8.37 -2.22
CA SER A 100 -9.98 9.26 -1.54
C SER A 100 -10.56 10.30 -2.51
N SER A 101 -9.71 11.00 -3.25
CA SER A 101 -10.15 12.01 -4.24
C SER A 101 -10.98 11.42 -5.40
N SER A 102 -10.74 10.15 -5.74
CA SER A 102 -11.45 9.44 -6.81
C SER A 102 -12.73 8.74 -6.35
N GLY A 103 -12.98 8.64 -5.04
CA GLY A 103 -14.07 7.84 -4.47
C GLY A 103 -13.91 6.32 -4.65
N LEU A 104 -12.70 5.86 -5.03
CA LEU A 104 -12.39 4.46 -5.24
C LEU A 104 -12.12 3.71 -3.94
N ASP A 105 -11.76 4.44 -2.89
CA ASP A 105 -11.68 3.98 -1.51
C ASP A 105 -12.91 3.18 -1.07
N LYS A 106 -14.14 3.68 -1.31
CA LYS A 106 -15.37 2.97 -0.93
C LYS A 106 -15.55 1.66 -1.68
N ILE A 107 -15.11 1.62 -2.93
CA ILE A 107 -15.28 0.47 -3.82
C ILE A 107 -14.20 -0.60 -3.54
N LEU A 108 -12.95 -0.17 -3.37
CA LEU A 108 -11.79 -1.05 -3.27
C LEU A 108 -11.46 -1.44 -1.82
N LEU A 109 -11.66 -0.52 -0.87
CA LEU A 109 -11.35 -0.72 0.55
C LEU A 109 -12.60 -1.00 1.38
N GLY A 110 -13.80 -0.80 0.82
CA GLY A 110 -15.07 -0.98 1.53
C GLY A 110 -15.38 0.11 2.57
N ARG A 111 -14.53 1.15 2.66
CA ARG A 111 -14.65 2.25 3.63
C ARG A 111 -14.24 3.57 2.98
N GLU A 112 -14.86 4.68 3.39
CA GLU A 112 -14.41 6.00 2.96
C GLU A 112 -13.01 6.28 3.53
N ALA A 113 -12.01 6.53 2.69
CA ALA A 113 -10.67 6.95 3.06
C ALA A 113 -10.73 8.38 3.61
N THR A 114 -10.99 8.48 4.91
CA THR A 114 -10.66 9.66 5.71
C THR A 114 -9.15 9.68 5.97
N GLY A 115 -8.59 10.83 6.36
CA GLY A 115 -7.14 10.95 6.65
C GLY A 115 -6.60 9.95 7.68
N TRP A 116 -7.48 9.28 8.44
CA TRP A 116 -7.12 8.21 9.37
C TRP A 116 -7.17 6.82 8.74
N ASN A 117 -7.96 6.60 7.69
CA ASN A 117 -8.13 5.30 7.03
C ASN A 117 -6.98 4.95 6.05
N MET A 118 -5.87 5.69 6.10
CA MET A 118 -4.65 5.42 5.32
C MET A 118 -3.96 4.11 5.74
N TYR A 119 -4.34 3.53 6.88
CA TYR A 119 -3.87 2.23 7.34
C TYR A 119 -4.33 1.10 6.39
N LEU A 120 -5.59 1.10 5.94
CA LEU A 120 -6.11 0.10 5.00
C LEU A 120 -5.32 0.14 3.70
N THR A 121 -5.13 1.34 3.13
CA THR A 121 -4.29 1.53 1.94
C THR A 121 -2.89 0.95 2.17
N GLY A 122 -2.29 1.22 3.33
CA GLY A 122 -1.00 0.66 3.74
C GLY A 122 -0.99 -0.87 3.76
N ARG A 123 -2.02 -1.50 4.36
CA ARG A 123 -2.18 -2.95 4.38
C ARG A 123 -2.31 -3.51 2.96
N TYR A 124 -3.12 -2.92 2.09
CA TYR A 124 -3.26 -3.40 0.70
C TYR A 124 -1.98 -3.25 -0.12
N ILE A 125 -1.23 -2.17 0.09
CA ILE A 125 0.09 -1.98 -0.54
C ILE A 125 1.06 -3.07 -0.05
N SER A 126 1.09 -3.33 1.26
CA SER A 126 1.85 -4.43 1.89
C SER A 126 1.44 -5.80 1.35
N ALA A 127 0.15 -5.99 1.08
CA ALA A 127 -0.37 -7.23 0.51
C ALA A 127 0.23 -7.53 -0.88
N VAL A 128 0.48 -6.50 -1.68
CA VAL A 128 1.02 -6.62 -3.05
C VAL A 128 2.55 -6.60 -3.07
N LEU A 129 3.19 -5.74 -2.25
CA LEU A 129 4.64 -5.52 -2.28
C LEU A 129 5.43 -6.47 -1.37
N ASP A 130 4.76 -7.29 -0.57
CA ASP A 130 5.38 -8.24 0.37
C ASP A 130 6.29 -7.56 1.41
N THR A 131 5.88 -6.38 1.88
CA THR A 131 6.52 -5.61 2.97
C THR A 131 5.62 -5.57 4.17
#